data_AF-A0A4P9TK97-F1
#
_entry.id   AF-A0A4P9TK97-F1
#
_cell.length_a   1.000
_cell.length_b   1.000
_cell.length_c   1.000
_cell.angle_alpha   90.00
_cell.angle_beta   90.00
_cell.angle_gamma   90.00
#
_symmetry.space_group_name_H-M   'P 1'
#
loop_
_entity.id
_entity.type
_entity.pdbx_description
1 polymer ?
#
loop_
_entity_poly.entity_id
_entity_poly.type
_entity_poly.pdbx_seq_one_letter_code
_entity_poly.pdbx_strand_id
1 'polypeptide(L)'
;MFDLLDPIVVEPDATARRIREYARRNPDLREGTYGGEPGTVDGLCYPLAEAWFHAQGGQDSGLKIYCLSWADVRPNGAGTHWYLRDPDREVWIDLGLERPADGTHIPYAEGRSRAFMTGYEPSKRAERILTDLEIEVSES
;
A
#
# COMPACT_ATOMS: atom_id res chain seq x y z
N MET A 1 -13.12 19.54 19.82
CA MET A 1 -12.70 18.12 19.73
C MET A 1 -12.47 17.91 18.25
N PHE A 2 -11.24 18.12 17.78
CA PHE A 2 -10.88 17.79 16.41
C PHE A 2 -10.79 16.27 16.39
N ASP A 3 -11.70 15.60 15.69
CA ASP A 3 -11.55 14.18 15.37
C ASP A 3 -10.18 14.02 14.72
N LEU A 4 -9.23 13.53 15.51
CA LEU A 4 -7.88 13.23 15.06
C LEU A 4 -8.03 11.99 14.21
N LEU A 5 -8.29 12.20 12.92
CA LEU A 5 -8.01 11.18 11.92
C LEU A 5 -6.58 10.72 12.17
N ASP A 6 -6.40 9.42 12.34
CA ASP A 6 -5.08 8.87 12.54
C ASP A 6 -4.14 9.36 11.41
N PRO A 7 -2.87 9.66 11.72
CA PRO A 7 -1.96 10.21 10.72
C PRO A 7 -1.72 9.20 9.58
N ILE A 8 -1.54 9.76 8.37
CA ILE A 8 -1.24 9.02 7.15
C ILE A 8 0.26 9.16 6.87
N VAL A 9 0.93 8.04 6.64
CA VAL A 9 2.37 7.97 6.36
C VAL A 9 2.59 7.27 5.03
N VAL A 10 3.29 7.93 4.11
CA VAL A 10 3.59 7.37 2.78
C VAL A 10 4.99 6.75 2.69
N GLU A 11 5.93 7.19 3.54
CA GLU A 11 7.30 6.68 3.65
C GLU A 11 7.67 6.53 5.12
N PRO A 12 7.28 5.43 5.78
CA PRO A 12 7.61 5.20 7.19
C PRO A 12 9.12 5.16 7.45
N ASP A 13 9.91 4.72 6.47
CA ASP A 13 11.37 4.66 6.56
C ASP A 13 12.05 4.62 5.17
N ALA A 14 13.37 4.37 5.18
CA ALA A 14 14.20 4.32 3.99
C ALA A 14 13.83 3.17 3.03
N THR A 15 13.32 2.04 3.52
CA THR A 15 12.95 0.90 2.68
C THR A 15 11.64 1.20 1.94
N ALA A 16 10.65 1.77 2.63
CA ALA A 16 9.43 2.25 1.98
C ALA A 16 9.73 3.30 0.89
N ARG A 17 10.65 4.25 1.16
CA ARG A 17 11.12 5.21 0.16
C ARG A 17 11.76 4.52 -1.06
N ARG A 18 12.64 3.54 -0.84
CA ARG A 18 13.28 2.77 -1.94
C ARG A 18 12.25 2.05 -2.80
N ILE A 19 11.25 1.42 -2.17
CA ILE A 19 10.14 0.75 -2.86
C ILE A 19 9.36 1.74 -3.75
N ARG A 20 9.01 2.92 -3.22
CA ARG A 20 8.30 3.96 -3.99
C ARG A 20 9.13 4.50 -5.15
N GLU A 21 10.41 4.78 -4.92
CA GLU A 21 11.31 5.23 -5.99
C GLU A 21 11.47 4.20 -7.11
N TYR A 22 11.60 2.92 -6.76
CA TYR A 22 11.65 1.84 -7.74
C TYR A 22 10.37 1.80 -8.57
N ALA A 23 9.20 1.90 -7.92
CA ALA A 23 7.92 1.88 -8.62
C ALA A 23 7.76 3.05 -9.62
N ARG A 24 8.18 4.26 -9.25
CA ARG A 24 8.17 5.42 -10.16
C ARG A 24 9.02 5.20 -11.41
N ARG A 25 10.12 4.46 -11.29
CA ARG A 25 11.05 4.14 -12.40
C ARG A 25 10.61 2.93 -13.23
N ASN A 26 9.65 2.14 -12.74
CA ASN A 26 9.15 0.92 -13.38
C ASN A 26 7.63 1.01 -13.60
N PRO A 27 7.16 1.85 -14.55
CA PRO A 27 5.73 2.08 -14.77
C PRO A 27 4.98 0.82 -15.24
N ASP A 28 5.68 -0.21 -15.71
CA ASP A 28 5.12 -1.50 -16.11
C ASP A 28 4.66 -2.37 -14.92
N LEU A 29 4.95 -1.97 -13.68
CA LEU A 29 4.29 -2.52 -12.49
C LEU A 29 2.79 -2.15 -12.43
N ARG A 30 2.37 -1.11 -13.17
CA ARG A 30 0.96 -0.69 -13.24
C ARG A 30 0.23 -1.61 -14.19
N GLU A 31 -0.86 -2.23 -13.73
CA GLU A 31 -1.74 -2.96 -14.64
C GLU A 31 -2.40 -1.98 -15.60
N GLY A 32 -2.46 -2.31 -16.89
CA GLY A 32 -2.91 -1.39 -17.94
C GLY A 32 -4.38 -0.93 -17.84
N THR A 33 -5.17 -1.54 -16.96
CA THR A 33 -6.54 -1.10 -16.63
C THR A 33 -6.56 0.09 -15.67
N TYR A 34 -5.47 0.36 -14.95
CA TYR A 34 -5.36 1.50 -14.05
C TYR A 34 -4.74 2.70 -14.75
N GLY A 35 -5.31 3.88 -14.53
CA GLY A 35 -4.73 5.15 -14.96
C GLY A 35 -3.49 5.53 -14.14
N GLY A 36 -2.87 6.65 -14.51
CA GLY A 36 -1.72 7.23 -13.83
C GLY A 36 -0.65 7.67 -14.81
N GLU A 37 0.18 8.62 -14.40
CA GLU A 37 1.26 9.15 -15.25
C GLU A 37 2.56 8.37 -15.03
N PRO A 38 3.43 8.21 -16.04
CA PRO A 38 4.79 7.70 -15.80
C PRO A 38 5.52 8.55 -14.76
N GLY A 39 6.29 7.91 -13.87
CA GLY A 39 6.98 8.62 -12.78
C GLY A 39 6.14 8.86 -11.52
N THR A 40 4.89 8.42 -11.50
CA THR A 40 4.01 8.47 -10.32
C THR A 40 3.76 7.08 -9.73
N VAL A 41 3.29 7.02 -8.49
CA VAL A 41 2.84 5.79 -7.81
C VAL A 41 1.34 5.51 -7.98
N ASP A 42 0.62 6.35 -8.72
CA ASP A 42 -0.81 6.19 -8.96
C ASP A 42 -1.11 4.80 -9.56
N GLY A 43 -2.15 4.14 -9.07
CA GLY A 43 -2.54 2.80 -9.52
C GLY A 43 -1.61 1.67 -9.05
N LEU A 44 -0.63 1.95 -8.18
CA LEU A 44 0.31 0.97 -7.64
C LEU A 44 0.07 0.63 -6.16
N CYS A 45 -1.06 1.05 -5.57
CA CYS A 45 -1.34 0.82 -4.15
C CYS A 45 -1.24 -0.65 -3.73
N TYR A 46 -1.73 -1.58 -4.57
CA TYR A 46 -1.64 -3.02 -4.29
C TYR A 46 -0.18 -3.52 -4.20
N PRO A 47 0.64 -3.47 -5.28
CA PRO A 47 2.00 -4.01 -5.22
C PRO A 47 2.91 -3.25 -4.24
N LEU A 48 2.65 -1.96 -3.98
CA LEU A 48 3.41 -1.18 -3.00
C LEU A 48 3.08 -1.57 -1.56
N ALA A 49 1.79 -1.72 -1.22
CA ALA A 49 1.39 -2.16 0.12
C ALA A 49 1.89 -3.59 0.40
N GLU A 50 1.80 -4.48 -0.60
CA GLU A 50 2.24 -5.87 -0.47
C GLU A 50 3.76 -5.98 -0.34
N ALA A 51 4.54 -5.33 -1.22
CA ALA A 51 6.00 -5.34 -1.11
C ALA A 51 6.46 -4.79 0.25
N TRP A 52 5.81 -3.74 0.76
CA TRP A 52 6.17 -3.18 2.05
C TRP A 52 5.81 -4.09 3.23
N PHE A 53 4.63 -4.70 3.21
CA PHE A 53 4.23 -5.69 4.22
C PHE A 53 5.26 -6.82 4.34
N HIS A 54 5.70 -7.37 3.21
CA HIS A 54 6.72 -8.41 3.16
C HIS A 54 8.10 -7.94 3.63
N ALA A 55 8.51 -6.73 3.22
CA ALA A 55 9.75 -6.10 3.67
C ALA A 55 9.79 -5.83 5.20
N GLN A 56 8.66 -5.91 5.89
CA GLN A 56 8.56 -5.76 7.35
C GLN A 56 8.46 -7.09 8.11
N GLY A 57 8.69 -8.22 7.43
CA GLY A 57 8.58 -9.55 8.02
C GLY A 57 7.21 -10.20 7.83
N GLY A 58 6.39 -9.68 6.91
CA GLY A 58 5.11 -10.29 6.55
C GLY A 58 4.18 -10.44 7.75
N GLN A 59 3.77 -11.67 8.04
CA GLN A 59 2.82 -11.94 9.14
C GLN A 59 3.38 -11.57 10.52
N ASP A 60 4.70 -11.59 10.70
CA ASP A 60 5.36 -11.24 11.96
C ASP A 60 5.53 -9.73 12.17
N SER A 61 5.21 -8.91 11.17
CA SER A 61 5.37 -7.45 11.22
C SER A 61 4.40 -6.75 12.18
N GLY A 62 3.32 -7.42 12.60
CA GLY A 62 2.22 -6.80 13.35
C GLY A 62 1.29 -5.91 12.51
N LEU A 63 1.65 -5.61 11.26
CA LEU A 63 0.86 -4.79 10.35
C LEU A 63 -0.47 -5.45 9.99
N LYS A 64 -1.50 -4.64 9.81
CA LYS A 64 -2.82 -5.08 9.34
C LYS A 64 -3.05 -4.60 7.92
N ILE A 65 -3.44 -5.53 7.04
CA ILE A 65 -3.72 -5.27 5.64
C ILE A 65 -5.18 -4.84 5.51
N TYR A 66 -5.42 -3.73 4.82
CA TYR A 66 -6.75 -3.20 4.57
C TYR A 66 -7.02 -3.06 3.07
N CYS A 67 -8.26 -3.32 2.70
CA CYS A 67 -8.79 -3.09 1.38
C CYS A 67 -10.08 -2.28 1.48
N LEU A 68 -10.08 -1.10 0.88
CA LEU A 68 -11.29 -0.30 0.67
C LEU A 68 -11.91 -0.64 -0.68
N SER A 69 -13.19 -0.95 -0.70
CA SER A 69 -14.00 -0.98 -1.93
C SER A 69 -14.69 0.38 -2.07
N TRP A 70 -14.48 1.09 -3.19
CA TRP A 70 -15.16 2.37 -3.39
C TRP A 70 -16.67 2.23 -3.53
N ALA A 71 -17.17 1.05 -3.94
CA ALA A 71 -18.59 0.73 -3.99
C ALA A 71 -19.24 0.70 -2.60
N ASP A 72 -18.46 0.40 -1.55
CA ASP A 72 -18.94 0.37 -0.16
C ASP A 72 -19.10 1.79 0.40
N VAL A 73 -18.39 2.78 -0.17
CA VAL A 73 -18.38 4.18 0.27
C VAL A 73 -19.36 5.04 -0.51
N ARG A 74 -19.48 4.81 -1.83
CA ARG A 74 -20.32 5.63 -2.72
C ARG A 74 -21.03 4.78 -3.77
N PRO A 75 -22.28 5.12 -4.15
CA PRO A 75 -23.13 4.27 -5.00
C PRO A 75 -22.55 3.84 -6.36
N ASN A 76 -21.67 4.66 -6.94
CA ASN A 76 -21.03 4.40 -8.24
C ASN A 76 -19.49 4.30 -8.12
N GLY A 77 -18.98 3.93 -6.94
CA GLY A 77 -17.56 3.78 -6.72
C GLY A 77 -17.03 2.54 -7.41
N ALA A 78 -16.03 2.70 -8.28
CA ALA A 78 -15.32 1.59 -8.91
C ALA A 78 -13.89 1.48 -8.37
N GLY A 79 -13.37 0.25 -8.36
CA GLY A 79 -12.01 -0.05 -7.93
C GLY A 79 -11.87 -0.29 -6.42
N THR A 80 -10.67 -0.72 -6.05
CA THR A 80 -10.26 -0.92 -4.66
C THR A 80 -9.02 -0.10 -4.35
N HIS A 81 -8.81 0.20 -3.08
CA HIS A 81 -7.59 0.85 -2.59
C HIS A 81 -6.99 0.02 -1.46
N TRP A 82 -5.70 -0.28 -1.56
CA TRP A 82 -4.97 -1.16 -0.64
C TRP A 82 -3.95 -0.36 0.15
N TYR A 83 -3.93 -0.57 1.46
CA TYR A 83 -3.08 0.13 2.41
C TYR A 83 -2.90 -0.71 3.68
N LEU A 84 -2.01 -0.27 4.56
CA LEU A 84 -1.71 -0.96 5.81
C LEU A 84 -2.07 -0.08 7.01
N ARG A 85 -2.24 -0.73 8.16
CA ARG A 85 -2.33 -0.09 9.47
C ARG A 85 -1.22 -0.62 10.35
N ASP A 86 -0.50 0.28 11.00
CA ASP A 86 0.36 -0.04 12.13
C ASP A 86 -0.43 0.25 13.42
N PRO A 87 -0.92 -0.80 14.12
CA PRO A 87 -1.72 -0.62 15.33
C PRO A 87 -0.89 -0.11 16.52
N ASP A 88 0.42 -0.38 16.56
CA ASP A 88 1.27 0.00 17.69
C ASP A 88 1.61 1.49 17.64
N ARG A 89 1.75 2.05 16.43
CA ARG A 89 1.99 3.48 16.22
C ARG A 89 0.71 4.28 15.98
N GLU A 90 -0.43 3.60 15.87
CA GLU A 90 -1.72 4.18 15.51
C GLU A 90 -1.66 5.01 14.20
N VAL A 91 -0.99 4.50 13.16
CA VAL A 91 -0.84 5.21 11.87
C VAL A 91 -1.34 4.40 10.66
N TRP A 92 -1.94 5.09 9.68
CA TRP A 92 -2.23 4.51 8.36
C TRP A 92 -0.98 4.62 7.49
N ILE A 93 -0.63 3.53 6.80
CA ILE A 93 0.53 3.46 5.92
C ILE A 93 0.04 3.24 4.49
N ASP A 94 0.34 4.20 3.61
CA ASP A 94 -0.16 4.20 2.24
C ASP A 94 0.93 4.68 1.27
N LEU A 95 1.73 3.73 0.78
CA LEU A 95 2.80 4.01 -0.17
C LEU A 95 2.26 4.39 -1.56
N GLY A 96 0.98 4.11 -1.84
CA GLY A 96 0.30 4.36 -3.10
C GLY A 96 -0.16 5.80 -3.32
N LEU A 97 0.04 6.68 -2.34
CA LEU A 97 -0.18 8.12 -2.46
C LEU A 97 1.10 8.83 -2.87
N GLU A 98 1.00 9.94 -3.61
CA GLU A 98 2.16 10.83 -3.84
C GLU A 98 2.59 11.55 -2.58
N ARG A 99 1.65 12.11 -1.83
CA ARG A 99 1.89 12.83 -0.56
C ARG A 99 0.86 12.42 0.49
N PRO A 100 1.18 12.51 1.80
CA PRO A 100 0.21 12.23 2.86
C PRO A 100 -1.11 13.00 2.74
N ALA A 101 -1.04 14.28 2.34
CA ALA A 101 -2.21 15.14 2.16
C ALA A 101 -3.18 14.62 1.09
N ASP A 102 -2.68 13.86 0.11
CA ASP A 102 -3.52 13.26 -0.93
C ASP A 102 -4.41 12.15 -0.35
N GLY A 103 -4.11 11.60 0.83
CA GLY A 103 -4.95 10.58 1.50
C GLY A 103 -6.11 11.15 2.32
N THR A 104 -6.20 12.46 2.49
CA THR A 104 -7.23 13.10 3.36
C THR A 104 -8.68 12.87 2.92
N HIS A 105 -8.89 12.45 1.67
CA HIS A 105 -10.22 12.14 1.12
C HIS A 105 -10.53 10.63 1.12
N ILE A 106 -9.60 9.80 1.57
CA ILE A 106 -9.76 8.34 1.63
C ILE A 106 -10.35 7.98 3.00
N PRO A 107 -11.51 7.31 3.05
CA PRO A 107 -12.11 6.88 4.30
C PRO A 107 -11.44 5.59 4.80
N TYR A 108 -10.22 5.69 5.33
CA TYR A 108 -9.43 4.53 5.77
C TYR A 108 -10.19 3.61 6.75
N ALA A 109 -11.01 4.19 7.63
CA ALA A 109 -11.81 3.43 8.60
C ALA A 109 -12.92 2.56 7.96
N GLU A 110 -13.33 2.85 6.72
CA GLU A 110 -14.33 2.06 5.98
C GLU A 110 -13.70 0.85 5.26
N GLY A 111 -12.36 0.76 5.23
CA GLY A 111 -11.67 -0.41 4.70
C GLY A 111 -11.89 -1.65 5.56
N ARG A 112 -11.86 -2.82 4.92
CA ARG A 112 -11.94 -4.10 5.63
C ARG A 112 -10.55 -4.69 5.81
N SER A 113 -10.22 -5.07 7.04
CA SER A 113 -9.03 -5.86 7.33
C SER A 113 -9.14 -7.24 6.66
N ARG A 114 -8.17 -7.61 5.82
CA ARG A 114 -8.14 -8.90 5.09
C ARG A 114 -6.75 -9.22 4.56
N ALA A 115 -6.48 -10.48 4.21
CA ALA A 115 -5.28 -10.83 3.46
C ALA A 115 -5.28 -10.27 2.02
N PHE A 116 -4.08 -10.15 1.43
CA PHE A 116 -3.89 -9.85 0.02
C PHE A 116 -4.54 -10.91 -0.89
N MET A 117 -4.68 -10.61 -2.19
CA MET A 117 -5.32 -11.54 -3.14
C MET A 117 -4.52 -12.84 -3.31
N THR A 118 -3.22 -12.78 -3.09
CA THR A 118 -2.25 -13.89 -3.10
C THR A 118 -2.03 -14.50 -1.71
N GLY A 119 -2.79 -14.07 -0.70
CA GLY A 119 -2.61 -14.51 0.68
C GLY A 119 -1.38 -13.88 1.32
N TYR A 120 -0.38 -14.70 1.63
CA TYR A 120 0.88 -14.30 2.26
C TYR A 120 2.11 -14.66 1.42
N GLU A 121 1.90 -15.01 0.16
CA GLU A 121 2.98 -15.07 -0.82
C GLU A 121 2.96 -13.75 -1.61
N PRO A 122 4.11 -13.11 -1.84
CA PRO A 122 4.16 -11.91 -2.65
C PRO A 122 3.59 -12.16 -4.06
N SER A 123 2.73 -11.29 -4.56
CA SER A 123 2.37 -11.31 -5.98
C SER A 123 3.61 -11.09 -6.85
N LYS A 124 3.59 -11.54 -8.11
CA LYS A 124 4.70 -11.35 -9.06
C LYS A 124 5.22 -9.90 -9.14
N ARG A 125 4.34 -8.92 -8.93
CA ARG A 125 4.71 -7.50 -8.95
C ARG A 125 5.43 -7.09 -7.66
N ALA A 126 4.96 -7.55 -6.51
CA ALA A 126 5.63 -7.32 -5.24
C ALA A 126 6.96 -8.10 -5.16
N GLU A 127 6.97 -9.36 -5.58
CA GLU A 127 8.16 -10.21 -5.67
C GLU A 127 9.27 -9.55 -6.51
N ARG A 128 8.92 -9.00 -7.67
CA ARG A 128 9.87 -8.26 -8.51
C ARG A 128 10.46 -7.05 -7.77
N ILE A 129 9.62 -6.25 -7.08
CA ILE A 129 10.11 -5.10 -6.29
C ILE A 129 11.11 -5.56 -5.23
N LEU A 130 10.76 -6.61 -4.47
CA LEU A 130 11.59 -7.16 -3.40
C LEU A 130 12.91 -7.70 -3.93
N THR A 131 12.86 -8.47 -5.03
CA THR A 131 14.02 -9.10 -5.66
C THR A 131 14.98 -8.07 -6.23
N ASP A 132 14.49 -7.14 -7.04
CA ASP A 132 15.33 -6.14 -7.71
C ASP A 132 15.95 -5.14 -6.71
N LEU A 133 15.34 -4.96 -5.54
CA LEU A 133 15.87 -4.12 -4.46
C LEU A 133 16.71 -4.90 -3.44
N GLU A 134 16.87 -6.22 -3.63
CA GLU A 134 17.58 -7.12 -2.72
C GLU A 134 17.06 -7.01 -1.27
N ILE A 135 15.74 -6.92 -1.12
CA ILE A 135 15.08 -6.87 0.19
C ILE A 135 14.79 -8.31 0.62
N GLU A 136 15.44 -8.74 1.69
CA GLU A 136 15.19 -10.04 2.29
C GLU A 136 13.78 -10.09 2.88
N VAL A 137 13.03 -11.11 2.48
CA VAL A 137 11.78 -11.50 3.14
C VAL A 137 12.13 -12.54 4.18
N SER A 138 11.84 -12.24 5.45
CA SER A 138 11.92 -13.26 6.49
C SER A 138 10.84 -14.31 6.23
N GLU A 139 11.23 -15.58 6.18
CA GLU A 139 10.27 -16.69 6.12
C GLU A 139 9.49 -16.73 7.43
N SER A 140 8.16 -16.61 7.33
CA SER A 140 7.22 -16.80 8.45
C SER A 140 7.04 -18.28 8.79
#